data_AF-A0A7S1RQG7-F1
#
_entry.id   AF-A0A7S1RQG7-F1
#
_cell.length_a   1.000
_cell.length_b   1.000
_cell.length_c   1.000
_cell.angle_alpha   90.00
_cell.angle_beta   90.00
_cell.angle_gamma   90.00
#
_symmetry.space_group_name_H-M   'P 1'
#
loop_
_entity.id
_entity.type
_entity.pdbx_description
1 polymer ?
#
loop_
_entity_poly.entity_id
_entity_poly.type
_entity_poly.pdbx_seq_one_letter_code
_entity_poly.pdbx_strand_id
1 'polypeptide(L)'
;AACAVGVGSSFSAPIGGVVFSLELVLPQVFDSVGYTGCFVSAVTGSVCFAAYRTWTAGATGLLPLMSTNVLPNEGALSEYPSCLVLLDVVIGALFGLLGGIWIWMQAKVV
;
A
#
# COMPACT_ATOMS: atom_id res chain seq x y z
N ALA A 1 -14.23 7.20 -0.44
CA ALA A 1 -14.66 5.80 -0.65
C ALA A 1 -14.14 5.21 -1.97
N ALA A 2 -14.46 5.80 -3.13
CA ALA A 2 -14.03 5.27 -4.44
C ALA A 2 -12.50 5.09 -4.61
N CYS A 3 -11.70 6.09 -4.21
CA CYS A 3 -10.23 5.97 -4.22
C CYS A 3 -9.75 4.81 -3.34
N ALA A 4 -10.30 4.68 -2.13
CA ALA A 4 -9.91 3.66 -1.16
C ALA A 4 -10.21 2.25 -1.65
N VAL A 5 -11.37 2.03 -2.27
CA VAL A 5 -11.71 0.73 -2.85
C VAL A 5 -10.88 0.38 -4.08
N GLY A 6 -10.56 1.36 -4.94
CA GLY A 6 -9.68 1.14 -6.09
C GLY A 6 -8.28 0.72 -5.67
N VAL A 7 -7.66 1.45 -4.74
CA VAL A 7 -6.30 1.13 -4.25
C VAL A 7 -6.30 -0.16 -3.43
N GLY A 8 -7.27 -0.32 -2.53
CA GLY A 8 -7.41 -1.50 -1.69
C GLY A 8 -7.54 -2.80 -2.51
N SER A 9 -8.39 -2.79 -3.53
CA SER A 9 -8.58 -3.94 -4.42
C SER A 9 -7.37 -4.21 -5.32
N SER A 10 -6.68 -3.16 -5.78
CA SER A 10 -5.49 -3.29 -6.66
C SER A 10 -4.30 -3.96 -5.98
N PHE A 11 -4.12 -3.75 -4.68
CA PHE A 11 -2.99 -4.30 -3.91
C PHE A 11 -3.39 -5.39 -2.92
N SER A 12 -4.69 -5.69 -2.79
CA SER A 12 -5.23 -6.55 -1.71
C SER A 12 -4.85 -6.02 -0.31
N ALA A 13 -4.74 -4.69 -0.18
CA ALA A 13 -4.28 -4.00 1.02
C ALA A 13 -5.32 -2.94 1.44
N PRO A 14 -6.44 -3.35 2.08
CA PRO A 14 -7.56 -2.46 2.34
C PRO A 14 -7.19 -1.29 3.27
N ILE A 15 -6.38 -1.53 4.31
CA ILE A 15 -5.95 -0.48 5.25
C ILE A 15 -5.03 0.53 4.54
N GLY A 16 -4.07 0.05 3.75
CA GLY A 16 -3.17 0.90 2.96
C GLY A 16 -3.92 1.79 1.97
N GLY A 17 -4.95 1.24 1.30
CA GLY A 17 -5.80 2.01 0.39
C GLY A 17 -6.61 3.12 1.07
N VAL A 18 -7.07 2.89 2.30
CA VAL A 18 -7.77 3.93 3.10
C VAL A 18 -6.80 5.04 3.50
N VAL A 19 -5.63 4.68 4.06
CA VAL A 19 -4.62 5.68 4.48
C VAL A 19 -4.17 6.52 3.28
N PHE A 20 -3.86 5.89 2.15
CA PHE A 20 -3.52 6.58 0.91
C PHE A 20 -4.61 7.57 0.46
N SER A 21 -5.88 7.16 0.56
CA SER A 21 -7.01 8.03 0.18
C SER A 21 -7.19 9.20 1.14
N LEU A 22 -6.94 8.98 2.43
CA LEU A 22 -6.99 10.03 3.44
C LEU A 22 -5.89 11.07 3.21
N GLU A 23 -4.67 10.62 2.89
CA GLU A 23 -3.52 11.50 2.70
C GLU A 23 -3.60 12.35 1.42
N LEU A 24 -4.15 11.80 0.33
CA LEU A 24 -4.12 12.46 -0.98
C LEU A 24 -5.42 13.13 -1.41
N VAL A 25 -6.58 12.64 -0.98
CA VAL A 25 -7.88 13.01 -1.58
C VAL A 25 -8.82 13.66 -0.59
N LEU A 26 -8.76 13.31 0.70
CA LEU A 26 -9.66 13.87 1.69
C LEU A 26 -9.23 15.27 2.15
N PRO A 27 -10.19 16.09 2.65
CA PRO A 27 -9.86 17.38 3.26
C PRO A 27 -8.85 17.20 4.39
N GLN A 28 -8.06 18.25 4.67
CA GLN A 28 -7.05 18.27 5.76
C GLN A 28 -7.64 18.02 7.17
N VAL A 29 -8.95 17.85 7.29
CA VAL A 29 -9.67 17.56 8.53
C VAL A 29 -10.16 16.12 8.48
N PHE A 30 -9.76 15.35 9.50
CA PHE A 30 -10.18 13.96 9.65
C PHE A 30 -11.65 13.86 10.07
N ASP A 31 -12.42 13.06 9.32
CA ASP A 31 -13.80 12.70 9.65
C ASP A 31 -13.92 11.18 9.86
N SER A 32 -14.39 10.79 11.04
CA SER A 32 -14.57 9.40 11.43
C SER A 32 -15.64 8.67 10.59
N VAL A 33 -16.67 9.38 10.14
CA VAL A 33 -17.74 8.80 9.32
C VAL A 33 -17.21 8.52 7.91
N GLY A 34 -16.54 9.50 7.30
CA GLY A 34 -15.82 9.35 6.04
C GLY A 34 -14.77 8.24 6.07
N TYR A 35 -14.01 8.13 7.16
CA TYR A 35 -13.05 7.03 7.37
C TYR A 35 -13.74 5.67 7.34
N THR A 36 -14.81 5.50 8.12
CA THR A 36 -15.55 4.23 8.22
C THR A 36 -16.14 3.84 6.87
N GLY A 37 -16.70 4.79 6.13
CA GLY A 37 -17.20 4.57 4.76
C GLY A 37 -16.09 4.13 3.80
N CYS A 38 -14.90 4.74 3.88
CA CYS A 38 -13.74 4.32 3.09
C CYS A 38 -13.29 2.91 3.47
N PHE A 39 -13.21 2.58 4.76
CA PHE A 39 -12.79 1.28 5.24
C PHE A 39 -13.73 0.15 4.80
N VAL A 40 -15.04 0.30 5.01
CA VAL A 40 -16.03 -0.71 4.59
C VAL A 40 -15.98 -0.91 3.08
N SER A 41 -15.88 0.18 2.29
CA SER A 41 -15.77 0.08 0.83
C SER A 41 -14.50 -0.64 0.38
N ALA A 42 -13.35 -0.34 1.00
CA ALA A 42 -12.06 -0.94 0.65
C ALA A 42 -12.01 -2.44 0.98
N VAL A 43 -12.52 -2.84 2.14
CA VAL A 43 -12.61 -4.25 2.53
C VAL A 43 -13.54 -5.00 1.59
N THR A 44 -14.74 -4.47 1.34
CA THR A 44 -15.74 -5.12 0.47
C THR A 44 -15.20 -5.33 -0.93
N GLY A 45 -14.60 -4.30 -1.55
CA GLY A 45 -14.03 -4.44 -2.90
C GLY A 45 -12.83 -5.40 -2.96
N SER A 46 -11.98 -5.41 -1.93
CA SER A 46 -10.84 -6.35 -1.85
C SER A 46 -11.31 -7.80 -1.72
N VAL A 47 -12.34 -8.06 -0.92
CA VAL A 47 -12.95 -9.39 -0.76
C VAL A 47 -13.63 -9.84 -2.06
N CYS A 48 -14.41 -8.96 -2.70
CA CYS A 48 -15.03 -9.26 -3.99
C CYS A 48 -13.97 -9.60 -5.05
N PHE A 49 -12.90 -8.80 -5.16
CA PHE A 49 -11.82 -9.07 -6.10
C PHE A 49 -11.14 -10.42 -5.80
N ALA A 50 -10.86 -10.73 -4.54
CA ALA A 50 -10.27 -12.01 -4.17
C ALA A 50 -11.20 -13.19 -4.51
N ALA A 51 -12.51 -13.07 -4.25
CA ALA A 51 -13.48 -14.11 -4.58
C ALA A 51 -13.54 -14.35 -6.11
N TYR A 52 -13.63 -13.29 -6.91
CA TYR A 52 -13.59 -13.42 -8.37
C TYR A 52 -12.29 -14.02 -8.88
N ARG A 53 -11.15 -13.66 -8.26
CA ARG A 53 -9.84 -14.24 -8.58
C ARG A 53 -9.79 -15.74 -8.27
N THR A 54 -10.35 -16.17 -7.13
CA THR A 54 -10.42 -17.61 -6.81
C THR A 54 -11.31 -18.37 -7.78
N TRP A 55 -12.41 -17.75 -8.24
CA TRP A 55 -13.35 -18.40 -9.15
C TRP A 55 -12.83 -18.50 -10.59
N THR A 56 -12.21 -17.44 -11.11
CA THR A 56 -11.82 -17.36 -12.53
C THR A 56 -10.39 -17.80 -12.80
N ALA A 57 -9.46 -17.48 -11.90
CA ALA A 57 -8.03 -17.72 -12.08
C ALA A 57 -7.50 -18.88 -11.21
N GLY A 58 -8.38 -19.58 -10.47
CA GLY A 58 -8.00 -20.73 -9.64
C GLY A 58 -7.05 -20.38 -8.48
N ALA A 59 -6.98 -19.11 -8.08
CA ALA A 59 -6.12 -18.69 -6.97
C ALA A 59 -6.58 -19.31 -5.65
N THR A 60 -5.63 -19.64 -4.78
CA THR A 60 -5.90 -20.29 -3.49
C THR A 60 -6.09 -19.26 -2.37
N GLY A 61 -7.34 -19.07 -1.94
CA GLY A 61 -7.68 -18.29 -0.75
C GLY A 61 -7.39 -16.78 -0.84
N LEU A 62 -7.23 -16.16 0.33
CA LEU A 62 -7.04 -14.72 0.55
C LEU A 62 -5.56 -14.32 0.60
N LEU A 63 -4.73 -14.91 -0.27
CA LEU A 63 -3.32 -14.52 -0.39
C LEU A 63 -3.18 -13.14 -1.03
N PRO A 64 -2.23 -12.30 -0.56
CA PRO A 64 -1.95 -11.00 -1.17
C PRO A 64 -1.50 -11.17 -2.63
N LEU A 65 -1.77 -10.16 -3.46
CA LEU A 65 -1.41 -10.18 -4.89
C LEU A 65 0.10 -10.28 -5.10
N MET A 66 0.88 -9.56 -4.29
CA MET A 66 2.33 -9.60 -4.29
C MET A 66 2.81 -10.22 -2.97
N SER A 67 2.78 -11.55 -2.91
CA SER A 67 3.26 -12.29 -1.74
C SER A 67 4.78 -12.49 -1.82
N THR A 68 5.48 -12.08 -0.76
CA THR A 68 6.91 -12.38 -0.57
C THR A 68 7.06 -13.52 0.43
N ASN A 69 7.95 -14.47 0.15
CA ASN A 69 8.20 -15.60 1.06
C ASN A 69 9.18 -15.21 2.18
N VAL A 70 8.79 -14.23 3.00
CA VAL A 70 9.56 -13.77 4.15
C VAL A 70 8.77 -14.12 5.40
N LEU A 71 9.35 -14.95 6.26
CA LEU A 71 8.72 -15.30 7.53
C LEU A 71 8.82 -14.14 8.53
N PRO A 72 7.86 -13.99 9.47
CA PRO A 72 7.89 -12.92 10.47
C PRO A 72 9.19 -12.84 11.29
N ASN A 73 9.88 -13.96 11.46
CA ASN A 73 11.09 -14.06 12.27
C ASN A 73 12.39 -13.79 11.48
N GLU A 74 12.35 -13.74 10.15
CA GLU A 74 13.56 -13.63 9.33
C GLU A 74 14.05 -12.19 9.18
N GLY A 75 13.18 -11.18 9.35
CA GLY A 75 13.55 -9.77 9.18
C GLY A 75 13.96 -9.05 10.48
N ALA A 76 13.36 -9.41 11.62
CA ALA A 76 13.52 -8.66 12.87
C ALA A 76 14.69 -9.13 13.77
N LEU A 77 15.30 -10.29 13.48
CA LEU A 77 16.32 -10.92 14.32
C LEU A 77 17.76 -10.70 13.82
N SER A 78 18.01 -9.67 13.01
CA SER A 78 19.37 -9.40 12.54
C SER A 78 20.30 -9.00 13.70
N GLU A 79 21.53 -9.51 13.69
CA GLU A 79 22.53 -9.26 14.75
C GLU A 79 22.97 -7.80 14.87
N TYR A 80 22.76 -6.97 13.82
CA TYR A 80 23.16 -5.56 13.78
C TYR A 80 21.97 -4.63 13.43
N PRO A 81 20.99 -4.48 14.33
CA PRO A 81 19.77 -3.72 14.03
C PRO A 81 20.03 -2.24 13.76
N SER A 82 21.02 -1.63 14.42
CA SER A 82 21.36 -0.21 14.24
C SER A 82 21.99 0.09 12.88
N CYS A 83 22.85 -0.81 12.38
CA CYS A 83 23.48 -0.66 11.08
C CYS A 83 22.46 -0.78 9.94
N LEU A 84 21.50 -1.72 10.06
CA LEU A 84 20.44 -1.88 9.05
C LEU A 84 19.50 -0.68 9.00
N VAL A 85 19.07 -0.16 10.15
CA VAL A 85 18.23 1.05 10.19
C VAL A 85 18.96 2.25 9.58
N LEU A 86 20.27 2.41 9.84
CA LEU A 86 21.05 3.47 9.21
C LEU A 86 21.09 3.31 7.68
N LEU A 87 21.26 2.08 7.21
CA LEU A 87 21.24 1.74 5.79
C LEU A 87 19.86 2.04 5.17
N ASP A 88 18.77 1.67 5.84
CA ASP A 88 17.39 1.94 5.39
C ASP A 88 17.13 3.45 5.25
N VAL A 89 17.65 4.26 6.18
CA VAL A 89 17.57 5.73 6.10
C VAL A 89 18.35 6.27 4.90
N VAL A 90 19.58 5.78 4.66
CA VAL A 90 20.40 6.19 3.51
C VAL A 90 19.72 5.80 2.20
N ILE A 91 19.20 4.58 2.09
CA ILE A 91 18.45 4.12 0.91
C ILE A 91 17.17 4.96 0.72
N GLY A 92 16.44 5.24 1.79
CA GLY A 92 15.26 6.10 1.75
C GLY A 92 15.56 7.51 1.23
N ALA A 93 16.67 8.12 1.69
CA ALA A 93 17.11 9.42 1.20
C ALA A 93 17.48 9.39 -0.30
N LEU A 94 18.19 8.34 -0.74
CA LEU A 94 18.55 8.15 -2.15
C LEU A 94 17.29 8.02 -3.03
N PHE A 95 16.32 7.20 -2.63
CA PHE A 95 15.07 7.05 -3.40
C PHE A 95 14.18 8.28 -3.37
N GLY A 96 14.18 9.05 -2.27
CA GLY A 96 13.51 10.36 -2.22
C GLY A 96 14.08 11.35 -3.23
N LEU A 97 15.42 11.42 -3.35
CA LEU A 97 16.09 12.28 -4.34
C LEU A 97 15.80 11.83 -5.77
N LEU A 98 15.92 10.53 -6.06
CA LEU A 98 15.62 9.97 -7.38
C LEU A 98 14.15 10.17 -7.78
N GLY A 99 13.22 10.00 -6.84
CA GLY A 99 11.80 10.28 -7.04
C GLY A 99 11.52 11.75 -7.34
N GLY A 100 12.18 12.68 -6.63
CA GLY A 100 12.08 14.11 -6.91
C GLY A 100 12.62 14.48 -8.29
N ILE A 101 13.76 13.91 -8.70
CA ILE A 101 14.32 14.09 -10.04
C ILE A 101 13.36 13.55 -11.10
N TRP A 102 12.76 12.38 -10.88
CA TRP A 102 11.78 11.79 -11.79
C TRP A 102 10.57 12.71 -11.98
N ILE A 103 9.99 13.26 -10.90
CA ILE A 103 8.87 14.20 -10.98
C ILE A 103 9.25 15.45 -11.77
N TRP A 104 10.47 15.98 -11.56
CA TRP A 104 10.96 17.13 -12.31
C TRP A 104 11.13 16.84 -13.81
N MET A 105 11.63 15.65 -14.17
CA MET A 105 11.71 15.23 -15.57
C MET A 105 10.32 15.07 -16.18
N GLN A 106 9.41 14.41 -15.47
CA GLN A 106 8.03 14.20 -15.92
C GLN A 106 7.30 15.53 -16.15
N ALA A 107 7.50 16.52 -15.28
CA ALA A 107 6.91 17.85 -15.39
C ALA A 107 7.45 18.69 -16.56
N LYS A 108 8.53 18.25 -17.23
CA LYS A 108 9.06 18.89 -18.45
C LYS A 108 8.65 18.19 -19.73
N VAL A 109 8.32 16.90 -19.63
CA VAL A 109 7.87 16.09 -20.78
C VAL A 109 6.38 16.29 -21.06
N VAL A 110 5.60 16.48 -20.00
CA VAL A 110 4.18 16.86 -20.05
C VAL A 110 4.05 18.37 -20.14
#